data_AF-A0A949TRB6-F1
#
_entry.id   AF-A0A949TRB6-F1
#
_cell.length_a   1.000
_cell.length_b   1.000
_cell.length_c   1.000
_cell.angle_alpha   90.00
_cell.angle_beta   90.00
_cell.angle_gamma   90.00
#
_symmetry.space_group_name_H-M   'P 1'
#
loop_
_entity.id
_entity.type
_entity.pdbx_description
1 polymer ?
#
loop_
_entity_poly.entity_id
_entity_poly.type
_entity_poly.pdbx_seq_one_letter_code
_entity_poly.pdbx_strand_id
1 'polypeptide(L)'
;MALAWRLRYRVFNRELGWAIKDQDLLEIDGFDNDASHFAVVEGSQLVGYWRAIRTDRPYLLDTEFPELFGDRPPIKSSDVWEISRLVIEPDHPDRRQIGRALASGFVKHGRDHSAKSVIGITDPRFHLFLKRCGFEMQTLTRPHHVGESSRGTVEALISECPINNKNIKAADLVSGDFAQAEEALQ
;
A
#
# COMPACT_ATOMS: atom_id res chain seq x y z
N MET A 1 -5.52 7.35 -15.01
CA MET A 1 -4.59 7.39 -13.85
C MET A 1 -4.52 8.72 -13.08
N ALA A 2 -4.77 9.89 -13.70
CA ALA A 2 -4.55 11.20 -13.07
C ALA A 2 -5.22 11.44 -11.70
N LEU A 3 -6.41 10.87 -11.44
CA LEU A 3 -7.08 10.99 -10.13
C LEU A 3 -6.26 10.35 -9.00
N ALA A 4 -5.64 9.20 -9.24
CA ALA A 4 -4.82 8.51 -8.26
C ALA A 4 -3.55 9.33 -7.94
N TRP A 5 -2.88 9.86 -8.96
CA TRP A 5 -1.68 10.69 -8.78
C TRP A 5 -1.96 12.01 -8.03
N ARG A 6 -3.13 12.62 -8.27
CA ARG A 6 -3.59 13.79 -7.49
C ARG A 6 -3.87 13.42 -6.04
N LEU A 7 -4.55 12.30 -5.78
CA LEU A 7 -4.80 11.85 -4.41
C LEU A 7 -3.49 11.54 -3.68
N ARG A 8 -2.55 10.88 -4.35
CA ARG A 8 -1.21 10.61 -3.83
C ARG A 8 -0.47 11.90 -3.46
N TYR A 9 -0.41 12.88 -4.36
CA TYR A 9 0.19 14.19 -4.07
C TYR A 9 -0.47 14.85 -2.85
N ARG A 10 -1.81 14.85 -2.80
CA ARG A 10 -2.55 15.41 -1.68
C ARG A 10 -2.18 14.73 -0.37
N VAL A 11 -2.12 13.40 -0.33
CA VAL A 11 -1.78 12.70 0.92
C VAL A 11 -0.30 12.88 1.28
N PHE A 12 0.62 12.57 0.37
CA PHE A 12 2.04 12.55 0.68
C PHE A 12 2.63 13.95 0.84
N ASN A 13 2.46 14.83 -0.15
CA ASN A 13 3.11 16.15 -0.15
C ASN A 13 2.32 17.17 0.67
N ARG A 14 0.99 17.14 0.66
CA ARG A 14 0.17 18.16 1.36
C ARG A 14 -0.14 17.78 2.80
N GLU A 15 -0.72 16.61 3.04
CA GLU A 15 -1.19 16.22 4.38
C GLU A 15 -0.08 15.71 5.29
N LEU A 16 0.79 14.85 4.76
CA LEU A 16 1.94 14.33 5.50
C LEU A 16 3.11 15.31 5.44
N GLY A 17 3.26 16.07 4.35
CA GLY A 17 4.38 16.99 4.17
C GLY A 17 5.69 16.25 3.89
N TRP A 18 5.60 15.12 3.18
CA TRP A 18 6.77 14.42 2.66
C TRP A 18 7.32 15.21 1.47
N ALA A 19 8.65 15.29 1.37
CA ALA A 19 9.33 15.98 0.27
C ALA A 19 9.51 15.05 -0.95
N ILE A 20 8.42 14.48 -1.48
CA ILE A 20 8.45 13.59 -2.65
C ILE A 20 8.34 14.43 -3.92
N LYS A 21 9.06 14.02 -4.98
CA LYS A 21 8.99 14.66 -6.29
C LYS A 21 7.58 14.54 -6.87
N ASP A 22 7.10 15.62 -7.48
CA ASP A 22 5.83 15.67 -8.19
C ASP A 22 5.95 16.43 -9.51
N GLN A 23 4.96 16.25 -10.39
CA GLN A 23 4.80 16.97 -11.64
C GLN A 23 3.43 17.62 -11.66
N ASP A 24 3.36 18.95 -11.59
CA ASP A 24 2.11 19.72 -11.61
C ASP A 24 1.06 19.19 -10.60
N LEU A 25 1.48 18.96 -9.35
CA LEU A 25 0.64 18.43 -8.26
C LEU A 25 0.18 16.98 -8.49
N LEU A 26 0.94 16.22 -9.30
CA LEU A 26 0.78 14.78 -9.51
C LEU A 26 1.99 14.06 -8.93
N GLU A 27 1.78 13.16 -7.97
CA GLU A 27 2.87 12.31 -7.50
C GLU A 27 2.94 11.05 -8.37
N ILE A 28 4.04 10.95 -9.13
CA ILE A 28 4.33 9.91 -10.12
C ILE A 28 5.80 9.55 -9.98
N ASP A 29 6.13 8.26 -10.03
CA ASP A 29 7.51 7.79 -10.06
C ASP A 29 7.74 6.72 -11.14
N GLY A 30 8.99 6.27 -11.30
CA GLY A 30 9.37 5.31 -12.33
C GLY A 30 8.73 3.93 -12.19
N PHE A 31 8.22 3.58 -11.01
CA PHE A 31 7.59 2.28 -10.75
C PHE A 31 6.13 2.23 -11.22
N ASP A 32 5.52 3.37 -11.55
CA ASP A 32 4.12 3.41 -11.99
C ASP A 32 3.87 2.70 -13.32
N ASN A 33 4.88 2.53 -14.17
CA ASN A 33 4.71 1.89 -15.48
C ASN A 33 4.57 0.36 -15.41
N ASP A 34 5.15 -0.27 -14.39
CA ASP A 34 5.20 -1.73 -14.25
C ASP A 34 4.28 -2.25 -13.13
N ALA A 35 3.46 -1.36 -12.56
CA ALA A 35 2.61 -1.66 -11.41
C ALA A 35 1.17 -1.97 -11.80
N SER A 36 0.58 -2.93 -11.09
CA SER A 36 -0.87 -3.11 -11.06
C SER A 36 -1.48 -2.05 -10.14
N HIS A 37 -2.52 -1.35 -10.59
CA HIS A 37 -3.12 -0.23 -9.87
C HIS A 37 -4.52 -0.55 -9.35
N PHE A 38 -4.78 -0.18 -8.10
CA PHE A 38 -6.02 -0.49 -7.40
C PHE A 38 -6.63 0.77 -6.82
N ALA A 39 -7.92 0.96 -7.09
CA ALA A 39 -8.69 2.07 -6.53
C ALA A 39 -9.89 1.56 -5.74
N VAL A 40 -10.21 2.29 -4.67
CA VAL A 40 -11.48 2.21 -3.96
C VAL A 40 -12.29 3.44 -4.38
N VAL A 41 -13.49 3.21 -4.91
CA VAL A 41 -14.33 4.25 -5.48
C VAL A 41 -15.68 4.28 -4.77
N GLU A 42 -16.15 5.49 -4.47
CA GLU A 42 -17.50 5.77 -3.98
C GLU A 42 -18.21 6.65 -5.03
N GLY A 43 -19.21 6.09 -5.72
CA GLY A 43 -19.81 6.75 -6.88
C GLY A 43 -18.78 7.00 -8.00
N SER A 44 -18.45 8.27 -8.26
CA SER A 44 -17.40 8.67 -9.20
C SER A 44 -16.12 9.18 -8.52
N GLN A 45 -16.05 9.12 -7.20
CA GLN A 45 -14.93 9.66 -6.43
C GLN A 45 -13.94 8.54 -6.06
N LEU A 46 -12.66 8.74 -6.38
CA LEU A 46 -11.57 7.90 -5.91
C LEU A 46 -11.29 8.24 -4.45
N VAL A 47 -11.59 7.32 -3.53
CA VAL A 47 -11.48 7.53 -2.07
C VAL A 47 -10.34 6.74 -1.43
N GLY A 48 -9.73 5.81 -2.17
CA GLY A 48 -8.52 5.12 -1.75
C GLY A 48 -7.76 4.55 -2.93
N TYR A 49 -6.47 4.31 -2.75
CA TYR A 49 -5.60 3.76 -3.78
C TYR A 49 -4.41 3.02 -3.19
N TRP A 50 -3.88 2.03 -3.92
CA TRP A 50 -2.53 1.47 -3.76
C TRP A 50 -2.07 0.85 -5.09
N ARG A 51 -0.80 0.47 -5.17
CA ARG A 51 -0.25 -0.26 -6.32
C ARG A 51 0.49 -1.52 -5.88
N ALA A 52 0.56 -2.51 -6.78
CA ALA A 52 1.24 -3.78 -6.59
C ALA A 52 2.36 -3.97 -7.62
N ILE A 53 3.52 -4.46 -7.17
CA ILE A 53 4.64 -4.85 -8.05
C ILE A 53 5.17 -6.20 -7.58
N ARG A 54 5.43 -7.13 -8.50
CA ARG A 54 6.08 -8.39 -8.15
C ARG A 54 7.53 -8.17 -7.71
N THR A 55 7.95 -8.86 -6.67
CA THR A 55 9.29 -8.66 -6.10
C THR A 55 10.43 -9.26 -6.94
N ASP A 56 10.12 -10.04 -7.98
CA ASP A 56 11.09 -10.43 -9.02
C ASP A 56 11.34 -9.36 -10.09
N ARG A 57 10.69 -8.19 -9.96
CA ARG A 57 10.92 -6.97 -10.75
C ARG A 57 11.60 -5.90 -9.89
N PRO A 58 12.07 -4.78 -10.46
CA PRO A 58 12.44 -3.60 -9.67
C PRO A 58 11.21 -3.09 -8.88
N TYR A 59 11.35 -2.94 -7.56
CA TYR A 59 10.28 -2.47 -6.66
C TYR A 59 10.81 -1.45 -5.65
N LEU A 60 9.91 -0.69 -5.01
CA LEU A 60 10.27 0.49 -4.24
C LEU A 60 11.18 0.17 -3.05
N LEU A 61 10.83 -0.82 -2.24
CA LEU A 61 11.52 -1.19 -1.00
C LEU A 61 12.96 -1.65 -1.25
N ASP A 62 13.25 -2.38 -2.34
CA ASP A 62 14.63 -2.75 -2.67
C ASP A 62 15.43 -1.62 -3.31
N THR A 63 14.76 -0.72 -4.04
CA THR A 63 15.45 0.33 -4.77
C THR A 63 15.73 1.56 -3.91
N GLU A 64 14.72 2.01 -3.15
CA GLU A 64 14.76 3.28 -2.41
C GLU A 64 15.02 3.09 -0.90
N PHE A 65 14.74 1.90 -0.36
CA PHE A 65 14.90 1.60 1.08
C PHE A 65 15.66 0.29 1.36
N PRO A 66 16.74 -0.04 0.63
CA PRO A 66 17.46 -1.31 0.79
C PRO A 66 17.99 -1.53 2.21
N GLU A 67 18.30 -0.45 2.93
CA GLU A 67 18.80 -0.49 4.32
C GLU A 67 17.82 -1.13 5.30
N LEU A 68 16.51 -1.14 4.99
CA LEU A 68 15.50 -1.77 5.83
C LEU A 68 15.70 -3.29 5.91
N PHE A 69 16.30 -3.93 4.91
CA PHE A 69 16.56 -5.38 4.97
C PHE A 69 17.62 -5.76 6.01
N GLY A 70 18.47 -4.82 6.43
CA GLY A 70 19.62 -5.08 7.29
C GLY A 70 20.59 -6.05 6.62
N ASP A 71 21.01 -7.10 7.33
CA ASP A 71 21.93 -8.12 6.82
C ASP A 71 21.26 -9.18 5.92
N ARG A 72 19.94 -9.11 5.73
CA ARG A 72 19.21 -10.08 4.90
C ARG A 72 19.20 -9.64 3.44
N PRO A 73 19.22 -10.59 2.50
CA PRO A 73 19.03 -10.25 1.09
C PRO A 73 17.62 -9.69 0.86
N PRO A 74 17.46 -8.77 -0.11
CA PRO A 74 16.14 -8.35 -0.59
C PRO A 74 15.30 -9.55 -1.05
N ILE A 75 13.99 -9.44 -0.89
CA ILE A 75 13.06 -10.50 -1.31
C ILE A 75 12.92 -10.43 -2.83
N LYS A 76 13.35 -11.47 -3.54
CA LYS A 76 13.23 -11.58 -4.99
C LYS A 76 12.45 -12.83 -5.35
N SER A 77 11.13 -12.70 -5.53
CA SER A 77 10.27 -13.84 -5.84
C SER A 77 9.11 -13.50 -6.77
N SER A 78 8.78 -14.44 -7.66
CA SER A 78 7.59 -14.35 -8.52
C SER A 78 6.28 -14.55 -7.78
N ASP A 79 6.34 -15.08 -6.54
CA ASP A 79 5.17 -15.35 -5.68
C ASP A 79 5.06 -14.39 -4.48
N VAL A 80 5.82 -13.29 -4.48
CA VAL A 80 5.70 -12.22 -3.48
C VAL A 80 5.51 -10.89 -4.18
N TRP A 81 4.56 -10.09 -3.69
CA TRP A 81 4.23 -8.78 -4.23
C TRP A 81 4.51 -7.67 -3.21
N GLU A 82 5.09 -6.57 -3.66
CA GLU A 82 5.13 -5.32 -2.90
C GLU A 82 3.81 -4.56 -3.09
N ILE A 83 3.22 -4.10 -1.98
CA ILE A 83 2.19 -3.07 -1.94
C ILE A 83 2.82 -1.74 -1.57
N SER A 84 2.64 -0.72 -2.42
CA SER A 84 3.15 0.63 -2.18
C SER A 84 2.11 1.70 -2.53
N ARG A 85 2.42 2.96 -2.18
CA ARG A 85 1.60 4.14 -2.44
C ARG A 85 0.15 4.04 -1.90
N LEU A 86 -0.03 3.38 -0.75
CA LEU A 86 -1.34 3.28 -0.11
C LEU A 86 -1.80 4.66 0.39
N VAL A 87 -2.93 5.14 -0.11
CA VAL A 87 -3.54 6.43 0.26
C VAL A 87 -5.04 6.29 0.46
N ILE A 88 -5.57 7.12 1.37
CA ILE A 88 -7.00 7.23 1.69
C ILE A 88 -7.34 8.71 1.61
N GLU A 89 -8.49 9.04 1.02
CA GLU A 89 -9.03 10.41 0.98
C GLU A 89 -9.07 11.01 2.41
N PRO A 90 -8.26 12.06 2.70
CA PRO A 90 -8.06 12.58 4.04
C PRO A 90 -9.34 13.07 4.73
N ASP A 91 -10.26 13.63 3.96
CA ASP A 91 -11.49 14.24 4.47
C ASP A 91 -12.68 13.27 4.50
N HIS A 92 -12.47 12.01 4.08
CA HIS A 92 -13.55 11.03 4.07
C HIS A 92 -14.00 10.71 5.51
N PRO A 93 -15.31 10.68 5.82
CA PRO A 93 -15.78 10.40 7.18
C PRO A 93 -15.47 8.97 7.63
N ASP A 94 -15.46 8.01 6.71
CA ASP A 94 -15.21 6.58 6.99
C ASP A 94 -13.87 6.05 6.47
N ARG A 95 -12.77 6.70 6.87
CA ARG A 95 -11.40 6.27 6.51
C ARG A 95 -11.08 4.86 6.99
N ARG A 96 -11.69 4.41 8.08
CA ARG A 96 -11.45 3.06 8.63
C ARG A 96 -12.04 2.01 7.69
N GLN A 97 -13.24 2.23 7.18
CA GLN A 97 -13.83 1.29 6.22
C GLN A 97 -13.07 1.27 4.89
N ILE A 98 -12.62 2.43 4.39
CA ILE A 98 -11.75 2.48 3.20
C ILE A 98 -10.45 1.70 3.47
N GLY A 99 -9.81 1.90 4.63
CA GLY A 99 -8.62 1.15 5.00
C GLY A 99 -8.84 -0.37 5.02
N ARG A 100 -10.01 -0.85 5.48
CA ARG A 100 -10.39 -2.27 5.41
C ARG A 100 -10.60 -2.73 3.97
N ALA A 101 -11.25 -1.92 3.13
CA ALA A 101 -11.45 -2.22 1.72
C ALA A 101 -10.09 -2.33 1.00
N LEU A 102 -9.17 -1.39 1.20
CA LEU A 102 -7.81 -1.46 0.64
C LEU A 102 -7.08 -2.73 1.11
N ALA A 103 -7.21 -3.08 2.40
CA ALA A 103 -6.61 -4.28 2.97
C ALA A 103 -7.16 -5.59 2.38
N SER A 104 -8.48 -5.68 2.24
CA SER A 104 -9.13 -6.79 1.52
C SER A 104 -8.62 -6.88 0.08
N GLY A 105 -8.45 -5.73 -0.58
CA GLY A 105 -7.97 -5.65 -1.96
C GLY A 105 -6.61 -6.31 -2.16
N PHE A 106 -5.59 -5.98 -1.36
CA PHE A 106 -4.27 -6.58 -1.57
C PHE A 106 -4.23 -8.09 -1.22
N VAL A 107 -5.08 -8.56 -0.30
CA VAL A 107 -5.19 -9.99 -0.02
C VAL A 107 -5.85 -10.73 -1.18
N LYS A 108 -6.92 -10.18 -1.75
CA LYS A 108 -7.59 -10.74 -2.93
C LYS A 108 -6.66 -10.77 -4.13
N HIS A 109 -5.95 -9.68 -4.40
CA HIS A 109 -4.95 -9.63 -5.46
C HIS A 109 -3.86 -10.71 -5.29
N GLY A 110 -3.32 -10.85 -4.07
CA GLY A 110 -2.35 -11.91 -3.77
C GLY A 110 -2.92 -13.31 -3.99
N ARG A 111 -4.17 -13.57 -3.57
CA ARG A 111 -4.86 -14.84 -3.82
C ARG A 111 -5.02 -15.12 -5.31
N ASP A 112 -5.51 -14.13 -6.07
CA ASP A 112 -5.82 -14.27 -7.49
C ASP A 112 -4.56 -14.50 -8.33
N HIS A 113 -3.39 -14.05 -7.83
CA HIS A 113 -2.07 -14.29 -8.40
C HIS A 113 -1.30 -15.46 -7.77
N SER A 114 -1.92 -16.28 -6.92
CA SER A 114 -1.28 -17.40 -6.22
C SER A 114 0.00 -17.00 -5.46
N ALA A 115 0.04 -15.78 -4.93
CA ALA A 115 1.14 -15.28 -4.13
C ALA A 115 1.22 -16.03 -2.78
N LYS A 116 2.43 -16.17 -2.23
CA LYS A 116 2.66 -16.63 -0.86
C LYS A 116 2.39 -15.51 0.16
N SER A 117 2.76 -14.29 -0.17
CA SER A 117 2.58 -13.13 0.69
C SER A 117 2.60 -11.83 -0.11
N VAL A 118 2.09 -10.78 0.53
CA VAL A 118 2.34 -9.41 0.11
C VAL A 118 3.17 -8.69 1.18
N ILE A 119 4.11 -7.86 0.75
CA ILE A 119 4.99 -7.09 1.62
C ILE A 119 4.83 -5.60 1.37
N GLY A 120 5.28 -4.77 2.30
CA GLY A 120 5.36 -3.33 2.07
C GLY A 120 6.05 -2.58 3.20
N ILE A 121 6.67 -1.45 2.85
CA ILE A 121 7.13 -0.45 3.81
C ILE A 121 5.90 0.24 4.43
N THR A 122 5.72 0.05 5.74
CA THR A 122 4.45 0.33 6.41
C THR A 122 4.65 1.17 7.67
N ASP A 123 3.83 2.20 7.84
CA ASP A 123 3.70 2.94 9.10
C ASP A 123 3.27 1.98 10.24
N PRO A 124 3.95 1.98 11.41
CA PRO A 124 3.63 1.07 12.52
C PRO A 124 2.16 1.12 12.98
N ARG A 125 1.51 2.29 12.93
CA ARG A 125 0.08 2.45 13.28
C ARG A 125 -0.81 1.79 12.25
N PHE A 126 -0.46 1.84 10.96
CA PHE A 126 -1.20 1.12 9.92
C PHE A 126 -1.03 -0.40 10.06
N HIS A 127 0.19 -0.89 10.34
CA HIS A 127 0.41 -2.31 10.65
C HIS A 127 -0.48 -2.79 11.82
N LEU A 128 -0.57 -2.01 12.90
CA LEU A 128 -1.45 -2.31 14.03
C LEU A 128 -2.93 -2.25 13.66
N PHE A 129 -3.33 -1.30 12.80
CA PHE A 129 -4.69 -1.23 12.28
C PHE A 129 -5.07 -2.49 11.50
N LEU A 130 -4.19 -2.99 10.63
CA LEU A 130 -4.42 -4.23 9.88
C LEU A 130 -4.62 -5.43 10.81
N LYS A 131 -3.77 -5.56 11.83
CA LYS A 131 -3.94 -6.59 12.88
C LYS A 131 -5.30 -6.50 13.58
N ARG A 132 -5.74 -5.29 13.92
CA ARG A 132 -7.06 -5.05 14.55
C ARG A 132 -8.24 -5.33 13.62
N CYS A 133 -8.01 -5.35 12.31
CA CYS A 133 -9.01 -5.78 11.32
C CYS A 133 -9.07 -7.31 11.15
N GLY A 134 -8.29 -8.08 11.92
CA GLY A 134 -8.29 -9.54 11.89
C GLY A 134 -7.26 -10.16 10.95
N PHE A 135 -6.51 -9.34 10.21
CA PHE A 135 -5.43 -9.82 9.36
C PHE A 135 -4.24 -10.29 10.20
N GLU A 136 -3.71 -11.45 9.85
CA GLU A 136 -2.41 -11.91 10.27
C GLU A 136 -1.32 -11.11 9.55
N MET A 137 -0.55 -10.36 10.33
CA MET A 137 0.54 -9.53 9.84
C MET A 137 1.82 -9.88 10.59
N GLN A 138 2.90 -10.04 9.84
CA GLN A 138 4.25 -10.23 10.37
C GLN A 138 5.05 -8.94 10.19
N THR A 139 5.95 -8.71 11.13
CA THR A 139 6.90 -7.61 11.09
C THR A 139 8.25 -8.22 10.74
N LEU A 140 8.77 -7.95 9.54
CA LEU A 140 10.06 -8.48 9.12
C LEU A 140 11.22 -7.68 9.70
N THR A 141 11.03 -6.40 9.98
CA THR A 141 12.06 -5.49 10.53
C THR A 141 11.50 -4.69 11.69
N ARG A 142 12.36 -4.17 12.57
CA ARG A 142 11.92 -3.14 13.52
C ARG A 142 11.57 -1.85 12.74
N PRO A 143 10.85 -0.89 13.33
CA PRO A 143 10.73 0.43 12.74
C PRO A 143 12.12 1.07 12.54
N HIS A 144 12.33 1.69 11.39
CA HIS A 144 13.50 2.50 11.04
C HIS A 144 13.04 3.88 10.61
N HIS A 145 13.91 4.87 10.78
CA HIS A 145 13.73 6.19 10.18
C HIS A 145 13.84 6.09 8.66
N VAL A 146 12.81 6.58 7.94
CA VAL A 146 12.71 6.51 6.47
C VAL A 146 12.50 7.87 5.81
N GLY A 147 12.58 8.96 6.58
CA GLY A 147 12.47 10.33 6.09
C GLY A 147 11.82 11.27 7.09
N GLU A 148 11.60 12.51 6.66
CA GLU A 148 11.01 13.57 7.48
C GLU A 148 9.63 13.96 6.94
N SER A 149 8.78 14.45 7.84
CA SER A 149 7.44 14.97 7.53
C SER A 149 7.22 16.33 8.19
N SER A 150 6.12 16.99 7.84
CA SER A 150 5.66 18.21 8.52
C SER A 150 5.43 18.02 10.03
N ARG A 151 5.28 16.77 10.48
CA ARG A 151 4.99 16.39 11.88
C ARG A 151 6.19 15.73 12.57
N GLY A 152 7.38 15.76 11.95
CA GLY A 152 8.62 15.16 12.43
C GLY A 152 9.00 13.88 11.69
N THR A 153 9.88 13.10 12.32
CA THR A 153 10.48 11.90 11.76
C THR A 153 9.44 10.85 11.36
N VAL A 154 9.60 10.29 10.17
CA VAL A 154 8.79 9.21 9.61
C VAL A 154 9.49 7.90 9.90
N GLU A 155 8.81 7.02 10.62
CA GLU A 155 9.28 5.65 10.86
C GLU A 155 8.43 4.65 10.08
N ALA A 156 9.09 3.64 9.52
CA ALA A 156 8.41 2.54 8.86
C ALA A 156 9.11 1.20 9.13
N LEU A 157 8.34 0.12 8.97
CA LEU A 157 8.83 -1.25 9.06
C LEU A 157 8.46 -2.02 7.78
N ILE A 158 9.17 -3.11 7.49
CA ILE A 158 8.74 -4.06 6.48
C ILE A 158 7.65 -4.93 7.11
N SER A 159 6.42 -4.78 6.61
CA SER A 159 5.28 -5.61 6.99
C SER A 159 5.06 -6.68 5.95
N GLU A 160 4.71 -7.90 6.40
CA GLU A 160 4.29 -8.99 5.53
C GLU A 160 2.88 -9.44 5.91
N CYS A 161 2.04 -9.65 4.91
CA CYS A 161 0.72 -10.26 5.03
C CYS A 161 0.74 -11.59 4.24
N PRO A 162 0.79 -12.75 4.91
CA PRO A 162 0.73 -14.03 4.23
C PRO A 162 -0.62 -14.22 3.53
N ILE A 163 -0.61 -14.78 2.32
CA ILE A 163 -1.84 -15.15 1.61
C ILE A 163 -2.24 -16.56 2.06
N ASN A 164 -2.89 -16.62 3.22
CA ASN A 164 -3.35 -17.85 3.84
C ASN A 164 -4.87 -17.85 4.05
N ASN A 165 -5.44 -19.01 4.40
CA ASN A 165 -6.88 -19.16 4.61
C ASN A 165 -7.47 -18.19 5.63
N LYS A 166 -6.70 -17.76 6.63
CA LYS A 166 -7.17 -16.81 7.64
C LYS A 166 -7.31 -15.41 7.04
N ASN A 167 -6.28 -14.93 6.34
CA ASN A 167 -6.31 -13.61 5.70
C ASN A 167 -7.33 -13.55 4.56
N ILE A 168 -7.47 -14.62 3.77
CA ILE A 168 -8.50 -14.72 2.74
C ILE A 168 -9.90 -14.60 3.35
N LYS A 169 -10.19 -15.36 4.41
CA LYS A 169 -11.48 -15.24 5.14
C LYS A 169 -11.70 -13.85 5.71
N ALA A 170 -10.68 -13.23 6.30
CA ALA A 170 -10.78 -11.87 6.82
C ALA A 170 -11.08 -10.85 5.69
N ALA A 171 -10.45 -11.01 4.52
CA ALA A 171 -10.70 -10.18 3.35
C ALA A 171 -12.11 -10.35 2.80
N ASP A 172 -12.64 -11.57 2.77
CA ASP A 172 -13.99 -11.88 2.27
C ASP A 172 -15.09 -11.35 3.20
N LEU A 173 -14.81 -11.18 4.49
CA LEU A 173 -15.73 -10.57 5.47
C LEU A 173 -15.81 -9.04 5.37
N VAL A 174 -14.90 -8.39 4.62
CA VAL A 174 -14.98 -6.94 4.42
C VAL A 174 -16.13 -6.63 3.46
N SER A 175 -17.29 -6.33 4.04
CA SER A 175 -18.47 -5.80 3.35
C SER A 175 -18.39 -4.27 3.26
N GLY A 176 -18.77 -3.68 2.13
CA GLY A 176 -18.96 -2.24 1.99
C GLY A 176 -19.45 -1.85 0.60
N ASP A 177 -20.01 -0.64 0.48
CA ASP A 177 -20.56 -0.09 -0.76
C ASP A 177 -19.47 0.42 -1.72
N PHE A 178 -18.20 0.21 -1.38
CA PHE A 178 -17.08 0.65 -2.20
C PHE A 178 -16.77 -0.36 -3.31
N ALA A 179 -16.74 0.12 -4.55
CA ALA A 179 -16.24 -0.67 -5.67
C ALA A 179 -14.70 -0.71 -5.62
N GLN A 180 -14.16 -1.91 -5.81
CA GLN A 180 -12.73 -2.10 -6.10
C GLN A 180 -12.56 -2.21 -7.61
N ALA A 181 -11.65 -1.40 -8.16
CA ALA A 181 -11.25 -1.51 -9.55
C ALA A 181 -9.76 -1.88 -9.63
N GLU A 182 -9.49 -3.05 -10.19
CA GLU A 182 -8.20 -3.43 -10.76
C GLU A 182 -8.27 -3.01 -12.23
N GLU A 183 -7.47 -2.01 -12.62
CA GLU A 183 -7.49 -1.39 -13.96
C GLU A 183 -8.86 -0.92 -14.48
N ALA A 184 -9.24 0.31 -14.10
CA ALA A 184 -10.27 1.07 -14.83
C ALA A 184 -9.90 2.55 -14.91
N LEU A 185 -8.64 2.90 -15.25
CA LEU A 185 -8.26 4.29 -15.50
C LEU A 185 -7.11 4.36 -16.53
N GLN A 186 -7.36 3.86 -17.75
CA GLN A 186 -6.63 4.33 -18.94
C GLN A 186 -6.75 5.86 -19.04
#